data_AF-A0A838CUS6-F1
#
_entry.id   AF-A0A838CUS6-F1
#
_cell.length_a   1.000
_cell.length_b   1.000
_cell.length_c   1.000
_cell.angle_alpha   90.00
_cell.angle_beta   90.00
_cell.angle_gamma   90.00
#
_symmetry.space_group_name_H-M   'P 1'
#
loop_
_entity.id
_entity.type
_entity.pdbx_description
1 polymer ?
#
loop_
_entity_poly.entity_id
_entity_poly.type
_entity_poly.pdbx_seq_one_letter_code
_entity_poly.pdbx_strand_id
1 'polypeptide(L)'
;MRILGYQHLSHPEGTKLDCSGSGSNRRSGQVMGLHVLVDDADEFAKMAKSNGAELTGPFVKEDKRIYTLHAPERLPVTIESRN
;
A
#
# COMPACT_ATOMS: atom_id res chain seq x y z
N MET A 1 -5.29 9.38 17.19
CA MET A 1 -4.64 8.93 15.95
C MET A 1 -3.65 9.98 15.45
N ARG A 2 -2.38 9.61 15.23
CA ARG A 2 -1.34 10.47 14.62
C ARG A 2 -0.59 9.68 13.55
N ILE A 3 -0.25 10.34 12.46
CA ILE A 3 0.65 9.79 11.42
C ILE A 3 2.07 10.05 11.88
N LEU A 4 2.87 8.99 11.95
CA LEU A 4 4.24 9.01 12.44
C LEU A 4 5.25 9.13 11.31
N GLY A 5 4.88 8.66 10.12
CA GLY A 5 5.68 8.78 8.92
C GLY A 5 4.99 8.15 7.73
N TYR A 6 5.58 8.35 6.55
CA TYR A 6 5.16 7.69 5.33
C TYR A 6 6.36 7.43 4.43
N GLN A 7 6.27 6.39 3.63
CA GLN A 7 7.27 6.00 2.65
C GLN A 7 6.59 5.68 1.33
N HIS A 8 7.06 6.29 0.26
CA HIS A 8 6.64 5.93 -1.09
C HIS A 8 7.35 4.66 -1.51
N LEU A 9 6.57 3.62 -1.83
CA LEU A 9 7.06 2.38 -2.40
C LEU A 9 7.01 2.53 -3.91
N SER A 10 8.18 2.75 -4.51
CA SER A 10 8.36 2.71 -5.97
C SER A 10 8.98 1.35 -6.30
N HIS A 11 8.17 0.36 -6.67
CA HIS A 11 8.72 -0.89 -7.20
C HIS A 11 8.88 -0.76 -8.72
N PRO A 12 10.10 -0.77 -9.27
CA PRO A 12 10.27 -1.03 -10.69
C PRO A 12 9.94 -2.51 -10.90
N GLU A 13 8.74 -2.84 -11.38
CA GLU A 13 8.51 -4.16 -11.95
C GLU A 13 9.39 -4.31 -13.18
N GLY A 14 10.54 -4.95 -12.98
CA GLY A 14 11.63 -4.98 -13.93
C GLY A 14 12.57 -6.18 -13.74
N THR A 15 12.05 -7.35 -13.36
CA THR A 15 12.78 -8.61 -13.51
C THR A 15 12.16 -9.38 -14.65
N LYS A 16 12.54 -9.01 -15.88
CA LYS A 16 12.22 -9.76 -17.09
C LYS A 16 13.22 -10.90 -17.22
N LEU A 17 12.76 -12.14 -17.09
CA LEU A 17 13.44 -13.31 -17.65
C LEU A 17 12.46 -13.97 -18.63
N ASP A 18 12.25 -13.31 -19.77
CA ASP A 18 12.00 -14.03 -21.01
C ASP A 18 12.50 -13.19 -22.20
N CYS A 19 13.53 -13.73 -22.86
CA CYS A 19 14.16 -13.17 -24.03
C CYS A 19 13.45 -13.70 -25.28
N SER A 20 12.40 -13.01 -25.77
CA SER A 20 11.92 -13.11 -27.15
C SER A 20 10.83 -12.08 -27.44
N GLY A 21 10.90 -11.41 -28.60
CA GLY A 21 9.72 -10.80 -29.23
C GLY A 21 9.58 -9.28 -29.14
N SER A 22 10.09 -8.61 -30.18
CA SER A 22 9.48 -7.53 -30.96
C SER A 22 8.43 -6.60 -30.31
N GLY A 23 8.76 -5.31 -30.27
CA GLY A 23 7.85 -4.17 -30.49
C GLY A 23 6.63 -4.02 -29.59
N SER A 24 6.68 -3.08 -28.64
CA SER A 24 5.63 -2.06 -28.40
C SER A 24 5.96 -1.24 -27.16
N ASN A 25 5.78 0.07 -27.31
CA ASN A 25 5.85 1.13 -26.30
C ASN A 25 4.93 0.83 -25.09
N ARG A 26 5.38 0.03 -24.13
CA ARG A 26 4.65 -0.25 -22.89
C ARG A 26 5.13 0.74 -21.84
N ARG A 27 4.30 1.74 -21.54
CA ARG A 27 4.42 2.56 -20.32
C ARG A 27 4.56 1.59 -19.16
N SER A 28 5.76 1.51 -18.59
CA SER A 28 6.08 0.71 -17.42
C SER A 28 5.09 1.12 -16.34
N GLY A 29 4.10 0.27 -16.05
CA GLY A 29 3.17 0.49 -14.95
C GLY A 29 3.96 0.37 -13.66
N GLN A 30 4.56 1.46 -13.20
CA GLN A 30 5.12 1.53 -11.86
C GLN A 30 3.96 1.33 -10.90
N VAL A 31 3.94 0.20 -10.19
CA VAL A 31 3.05 0.05 -9.04
C VAL A 31 3.61 0.96 -7.96
N MET A 32 3.08 2.17 -7.92
CA MET A 32 3.32 3.10 -6.83
C MET A 32 2.46 2.63 -5.66
N GLY A 33 3.05 2.49 -4.47
CA GLY A 33 2.34 2.21 -3.23
C GLY A 33 2.75 3.22 -2.17
N LEU A 34 1.88 3.45 -1.19
CA LEU A 34 2.19 4.30 -0.05
C LEU A 34 2.19 3.47 1.22
N HIS A 35 3.29 3.46 1.95
CA HIS A 35 3.34 2.89 3.29
C HIS A 35 3.22 4.01 4.32
N VAL A 36 2.26 3.92 5.22
CA VAL A 36 1.97 4.93 6.26
C VAL A 36 2.14 4.27 7.62
N LEU A 37 3.03 4.84 8.44
CA LEU A 37 3.20 4.43 9.82
C LEU A 37 2.30 5.32 10.70
N VAL A 38 1.44 4.70 11.48
CA VAL A 38 0.53 5.37 12.41
C VAL A 38 0.75 4.88 13.83
N ASP A 39 0.32 5.67 14.80
CA ASP A 39 0.37 5.30 16.21
C ASP A 39 -0.57 4.12 16.53
N ASP A 40 -1.81 4.20 16.05
CA ASP A 40 -2.82 3.14 16.20
C ASP A 40 -3.51 2.86 14.85
N ALA A 41 -3.26 1.67 14.31
CA ALA A 41 -3.78 1.26 13.01
C ALA A 41 -5.28 0.91 13.03
N ASP A 42 -5.81 0.45 14.17
CA ASP A 42 -7.23 0.13 14.31
C ASP A 42 -8.10 1.39 14.31
N GLU A 43 -7.69 2.41 15.07
CA GLU A 43 -8.38 3.70 15.10
C GLU A 43 -8.33 4.37 13.72
N PHE A 44 -7.21 4.25 13.00
CA PHE A 44 -7.12 4.69 11.61
C PHE A 44 -8.09 3.94 10.71
N ALA A 45 -8.15 2.61 10.81
CA ALA A 45 -9.03 1.80 9.99
C ALA A 45 -10.51 2.12 10.26
N LYS A 46 -10.91 2.36 11.53
CA LYS A 46 -12.26 2.79 11.88
C LYS A 46 -12.60 4.13 11.25
N MET A 47 -11.72 5.13 11.39
CA MET A 47 -11.90 6.45 10.80
C MET A 47 -12.02 6.35 9.27
N ALA A 48 -11.13 5.59 8.63
CA ALA A 48 -11.13 5.43 7.19
C ALA A 48 -12.40 4.71 6.68
N LYS A 49 -12.88 3.67 7.36
CA LYS A 49 -14.18 3.03 7.07
C LYS A 49 -15.34 4.01 7.22
N SER A 50 -15.35 4.84 8.27
CA SER A 50 -16.38 5.86 8.46
C SER A 50 -16.40 6.93 7.36
N ASN A 51 -15.27 7.15 6.68
CA ASN A 51 -15.16 8.04 5.52
C ASN A 51 -15.45 7.32 4.18
N GLY A 52 -15.90 6.07 4.22
CA GLY A 52 -16.23 5.28 3.03
C GLY A 52 -15.04 4.64 2.33
N ALA A 53 -13.86 4.60 2.97
CA ALA A 53 -12.71 3.92 2.40
C ALA A 53 -12.83 2.39 2.54
N GLU A 54 -12.47 1.68 1.47
CA GLU A 54 -12.39 0.23 1.49
C GLU A 54 -11.04 -0.22 2.05
N LEU A 55 -11.06 -0.95 3.16
CA LEU A 55 -9.85 -1.50 3.79
C LEU A 55 -9.92 -3.02 3.86
N THR A 56 -8.78 -3.65 3.61
CA THR A 56 -8.54 -5.08 3.80
C THR A 56 -7.58 -5.28 4.97
N GLY A 57 -7.95 -6.15 5.91
CA GLY A 57 -7.23 -6.40 7.17
C GLY A 57 -8.16 -6.46 8.39
N PRO A 58 -7.62 -6.50 9.63
CA PRO A 58 -6.19 -6.44 9.96
C PRO A 58 -5.43 -7.71 9.57
N PHE A 59 -4.24 -7.53 9.01
CA PHE A 59 -3.22 -8.56 8.95
C PHE A 59 -2.24 -8.33 10.09
N VAL A 60 -2.00 -9.36 10.90
CA VAL A 60 -1.03 -9.29 11.99
C VAL A 60 0.27 -9.91 11.51
N LYS A 61 1.36 -9.12 11.50
CA LYS A 61 2.69 -9.58 11.13
C LYS A 61 3.71 -9.04 12.13
N GLU A 62 4.46 -9.94 12.77
CA GLU A 62 5.51 -9.59 13.75
C GLU A 62 4.98 -8.66 14.86
N ASP A 63 3.82 -9.01 15.42
CA ASP A 63 3.05 -8.22 16.43
C ASP A 63 2.46 -6.88 15.93
N LYS A 64 2.74 -6.49 14.69
CA LYS A 64 2.20 -5.27 14.09
C LYS A 64 0.88 -5.52 13.40
N ARG A 65 -0.04 -4.56 13.54
CA ARG A 65 -1.31 -4.53 12.82
C ARG A 65 -1.15 -3.74 11.52
N ILE A 66 -1.50 -4.41 10.42
CA ILE A 66 -1.37 -3.88 9.07
C ILE A 66 -2.74 -3.89 8.40
N TYR A 67 -3.11 -2.75 7.82
CA TYR A 67 -4.29 -2.61 6.97
C TYR A 67 -3.88 -2.14 5.58
N THR A 68 -4.57 -2.62 4.57
CA THR A 68 -4.39 -2.14 3.19
C THR A 68 -5.64 -1.39 2.77
N LEU A 69 -5.49 -0.11 2.46
CA LEU A 69 -6.55 0.72 1.92
C LEU A 69 -6.53 0.65 0.39
N HIS A 70 -7.69 0.35 -0.17
CA HIS A 70 -7.93 0.29 -1.60
C HIS A 70 -8.41 1.66 -2.05
N ALA A 71 -7.50 2.47 -2.60
CA ALA A 71 -7.85 3.75 -3.19
C ALA A 71 -8.39 3.56 -4.63
N PRO A 72 -9.34 4.40 -5.07
CA PRO A 72 -9.97 4.29 -6.39
C PRO A 72 -8.98 4.42 -7.56
N GLU A 73 -7.82 5.06 -7.34
CA GLU A 73 -6.78 5.25 -8.36
C GLU A 73 -5.75 4.11 -8.45
N ARG A 74 -6.05 2.92 -7.89
CA ARG A 74 -5.16 1.74 -7.86
C ARG A 74 -3.82 1.96 -7.14
N LEU A 75 -3.72 2.97 -6.28
CA LEU A 75 -2.57 3.15 -5.40
C LEU A 75 -2.82 2.34 -4.11
N PRO A 76 -2.20 1.16 -3.91
CA PRO A 76 -2.30 0.46 -2.64
C PRO A 76 -1.65 1.30 -1.53
N VAL A 77 -2.41 1.57 -0.47
CA VAL A 77 -1.89 2.26 0.72
C VAL A 77 -1.84 1.25 1.87
N THR A 78 -0.64 0.92 2.32
CA THR A 78 -0.42 0.07 3.49
C THR A 78 -0.31 0.94 4.73
N ILE A 79 -1.05 0.61 5.77
CA ILE A 79 -1.08 1.31 7.05
C ILE A 79 -0.57 0.35 8.11
N GLU A 80 0.50 0.70 8.81
CA GLU A 80 1.12 -0.10 9.87
C GLU A 80 1.10 0.66 11.20
N SER A 81 0.81 -0.04 12.30
CA SER A 81 0.95 0.53 13.65
C SER A 81 2.41 0.49 14.12
N ARG A 82 2.90 1.60 14.66
CA ARG A 82 4.10 1.62 15.49
C ARG A 82 3.71 1.05 16.84
N ASN A 83 4.17 -0.17 17.11
CA ASN A 83 4.00 -0.84 18.40
C ASN A 83 4.43 0.00 19.59
#